data_AF-A0A8N5F657-F1
#
_entry.id   AF-A0A8N5F657-F1
#
_cell.length_a   1.000
_cell.length_b   1.000
_cell.length_c   1.000
_cell.angle_alpha   90.00
_cell.angle_beta   90.00
_cell.angle_gamma   90.00
#
_symmetry.space_group_name_H-M   'P 1'
#
loop_
_entity.id
_entity.type
_entity.pdbx_description
1 polymer ?
#
loop_
_entity_poly.entity_id
_entity_poly.type
_entity_poly.pdbx_seq_one_letter_code
_entity_poly.pdbx_strand_id
1 'polypeptide(L)'
;MRELERQQKEEDAERARYSHQSSRHSHLLEEKSEKSHSEIFSRPSSRSSVSATPQSGNSSRRGSGDASSLVDPDASLSELRDIYYLKDQIHDVEGRYMQGLKELKDSLAEVEEKYKKAMVSNAQLDNEKNNLIYQVDTLKDVVEEKEEQIAEFYRENEEKSKELERQKHTCSVLQHKLDELKEGLRQRDELIEANQRMQENIDSITKEVFDLQETINWKDKKIGALERQKDYFDCIKNERDELREELADLKETMKRGQKHGLVIIPDGTPNGDLNHESVLGTITVVSQEAAQVLESAGEGPLDIRLRKLAGEKEELLSQVRKLKMQLEEERQKYSKSDSMNPDTIDLENGSDLQLIEMQRDANRQISEYKFKLSKAEQDITTLEQNIGRLEGQVARYKNAAENAEKVEDELKAEKRKLQRELRTALDKIEEMEMTNSHLMKRLEKMKANRTALLSQQ
;
A
#
# COMPACT_ATOMS: atom_id res chain seq x y z
N MET A 1 9.45 -0.57 15.25
CA MET A 1 9.14 -1.96 14.83
C MET A 1 9.20 -2.94 16.00
N ARG A 2 10.37 -3.31 16.54
CA ARG A 2 10.43 -4.27 17.67
C ARG A 2 9.65 -3.84 18.93
N GLU A 3 9.65 -2.55 19.26
CA GLU A 3 8.90 -2.05 20.43
C GLU A 3 7.38 -2.05 20.20
N LEU A 4 6.94 -1.80 18.96
CA LEU A 4 5.53 -1.89 18.57
C LEU A 4 5.06 -3.36 18.58
N GLU A 5 5.91 -4.28 18.13
CA GLU A 5 5.64 -5.72 18.16
C GLU A 5 5.61 -6.27 19.60
N ARG A 6 6.38 -5.68 20.51
CA ARG A 6 6.34 -5.98 21.95
C ARG A 6 5.03 -5.49 22.58
N GLN A 7 4.61 -4.26 22.26
CA GLN A 7 3.35 -3.68 22.73
C GLN A 7 2.13 -4.44 22.21
N GLN A 8 2.13 -4.85 20.94
CA GLN A 8 1.07 -5.67 20.35
C GLN A 8 0.93 -7.02 21.07
N LYS A 9 2.04 -7.70 21.35
CA LYS A 9 2.04 -8.98 22.08
C LYS A 9 1.57 -8.84 23.54
N GLU A 10 1.86 -7.70 24.18
CA GLU A 10 1.43 -7.41 25.54
C GLU A 10 -0.08 -7.15 25.60
N GLU A 11 -0.63 -6.43 24.62
CA GLU A 11 -2.07 -6.17 24.48
C GLU A 11 -2.88 -7.44 24.15
N ASP A 12 -2.36 -8.30 23.26
CA ASP A 12 -2.98 -9.59 22.93
C ASP A 12 -2.98 -10.54 24.13
N ALA A 13 -1.92 -10.52 24.94
CA ALA A 13 -1.83 -11.31 26.16
C ALA A 13 -2.81 -10.82 27.24
N GLU A 14 -3.07 -9.51 27.34
CA GLU A 14 -4.10 -8.97 28.23
C GLU A 14 -5.52 -9.32 27.78
N ARG A 15 -5.81 -9.25 26.47
CA ARG A 15 -7.11 -9.69 25.92
C ARG A 15 -7.37 -11.17 26.18
N ALA A 16 -6.36 -12.02 26.04
CA ALA A 16 -6.48 -13.45 26.34
C ALA A 16 -6.77 -13.71 27.83
N ARG A 17 -6.16 -12.94 28.74
CA ARG A 17 -6.44 -13.04 30.19
C ARG A 17 -7.85 -12.59 30.53
N TYR A 18 -8.33 -11.50 29.92
CA TYR A 18 -9.68 -10.99 30.12
C TYR A 18 -10.75 -11.97 29.61
N SER A 19 -10.53 -12.57 28.43
CA SER A 19 -11.40 -13.61 27.88
C SER A 19 -11.47 -14.85 28.77
N HIS A 20 -10.32 -15.33 29.27
CA HIS A 20 -10.28 -16.46 30.21
C HIS A 20 -10.97 -16.16 31.55
N GLN A 21 -10.86 -14.92 32.05
CA GLN A 21 -11.48 -14.52 33.30
C GLN A 21 -13.01 -14.35 33.14
N SER A 22 -13.46 -13.86 31.98
CA SER A 22 -14.87 -13.76 31.61
C SER A 22 -15.50 -15.15 31.44
N SER A 23 -14.84 -16.07 30.72
CA SER A 23 -15.31 -17.45 30.54
C SER A 23 -15.39 -18.21 31.86
N ARG A 24 -14.43 -18.02 32.78
CA ARG A 24 -14.50 -18.57 34.14
C ARG A 24 -15.63 -17.98 34.97
N HIS A 25 -15.97 -16.70 34.78
CA HIS A 25 -17.08 -16.06 35.49
C HIS A 25 -18.44 -16.57 34.99
N SER A 26 -18.60 -16.75 33.66
CA SER A 26 -19.80 -17.38 33.07
C SER A 26 -20.01 -18.81 33.56
N HIS A 27 -18.95 -19.65 33.56
CA HIS A 27 -19.07 -21.04 34.01
C HIS A 27 -19.41 -21.15 35.52
N LEU A 28 -18.97 -20.20 36.34
CA LEU A 28 -19.31 -20.14 37.78
C LEU A 28 -20.76 -19.67 38.05
N LEU A 29 -21.35 -18.91 37.13
CA LEU A 29 -22.74 -18.48 37.21
C LEU A 29 -23.70 -19.58 36.74
N GLU A 30 -23.30 -20.37 35.74
CA GLU A 30 -24.06 -21.52 35.22
C GLU A 30 -24.05 -22.72 36.18
N GLU A 31 -22.92 -22.99 36.87
CA GLU A 31 -22.87 -24.07 37.87
C GLU A 31 -23.73 -23.78 39.13
N LYS A 32 -23.99 -22.49 39.43
CA LYS A 32 -24.85 -22.07 40.54
C LYS A 32 -26.34 -22.11 40.21
N SER A 33 -26.72 -21.95 38.94
CA SER A 33 -28.12 -22.07 38.51
C SER A 33 -28.57 -23.53 38.38
N GLU A 34 -27.71 -24.42 37.89
CA GLU A 34 -28.06 -25.84 37.72
C GLU A 34 -28.16 -26.63 39.03
N LYS A 35 -27.36 -26.28 40.07
CA LYS A 35 -27.46 -26.94 41.40
C LYS A 35 -28.76 -26.63 42.14
N SER A 36 -29.54 -25.63 41.71
CA SER A 36 -30.76 -25.19 42.40
C SER A 36 -32.05 -25.83 41.86
N HIS A 37 -31.97 -26.60 40.76
CA HIS A 37 -33.15 -27.11 40.04
C HIS A 37 -33.34 -28.63 40.09
N SER A 38 -32.48 -29.39 40.80
CA SER A 38 -32.51 -30.86 40.79
C SER A 38 -33.00 -31.56 42.08
N GLU A 39 -33.55 -30.84 43.06
CA GLU A 39 -34.24 -31.47 44.19
C GLU A 39 -35.63 -30.87 44.38
N ILE A 40 -36.62 -31.76 44.56
CA ILE A 40 -38.04 -31.56 44.92
C ILE A 40 -38.99 -32.01 43.79
N PHE A 41 -39.00 -33.32 43.55
CA PHE A 41 -40.22 -34.05 43.20
C PHE A 41 -40.26 -35.35 44.01
N SER A 42 -41.14 -35.43 45.00
CA SER A 42 -41.57 -36.69 45.60
C SER A 42 -43.00 -36.52 46.14
N ARG A 43 -43.93 -37.25 45.51
CA ARG A 43 -45.29 -37.55 46.00
C ARG A 43 -45.23 -38.39 47.29
N PRO A 44 -46.31 -38.39 48.10
CA PRO A 44 -47.33 -39.46 48.04
C PRO A 44 -48.77 -38.89 48.10
N SER A 45 -49.82 -39.45 47.48
CA SER A 45 -50.51 -40.75 47.58
C SER A 45 -51.17 -41.08 48.94
N SER A 46 -52.46 -40.74 48.99
CA SER A 46 -53.64 -41.39 49.61
C SER A 46 -53.49 -42.46 50.70
N ARG A 47 -54.26 -42.31 51.79
CA ARG A 47 -55.06 -43.39 52.40
C ARG A 47 -56.19 -42.86 53.28
N SER A 48 -57.25 -43.66 53.33
CA SER A 48 -58.64 -43.32 53.65
C SER A 48 -59.08 -43.81 55.05
N SER A 49 -60.32 -43.43 55.40
CA SER A 49 -61.26 -44.08 56.35
C SER A 49 -61.01 -43.78 57.85
N VAL A 50 -62.01 -43.59 58.73
CA VAL A 50 -63.26 -44.34 58.92
C VAL A 50 -64.32 -43.48 59.66
N SER A 51 -65.57 -43.58 59.18
CA SER A 51 -66.89 -43.62 59.87
C SER A 51 -67.09 -43.04 61.28
N ALA A 52 -68.16 -42.23 61.43
CA ALA A 52 -69.27 -42.53 62.37
C ALA A 52 -70.47 -41.59 62.15
N THR A 53 -71.53 -42.09 61.51
CA THR A 53 -72.93 -41.87 61.90
C THR A 53 -73.31 -43.02 62.87
N PRO A 54 -74.35 -42.96 63.76
CA PRO A 54 -75.69 -42.47 63.43
C PRO A 54 -76.60 -41.91 64.58
N GLN A 55 -77.77 -41.40 64.16
CA GLN A 55 -79.15 -41.59 64.69
C GLN A 55 -79.63 -41.17 66.10
N SER A 56 -80.87 -40.62 66.06
CA SER A 56 -82.00 -40.76 67.02
C SER A 56 -81.86 -40.04 68.37
N GLY A 57 -82.86 -39.39 68.98
CA GLY A 57 -84.32 -39.48 68.95
C GLY A 57 -84.80 -39.17 70.38
N ASN A 58 -86.05 -38.69 70.53
CA ASN A 58 -86.81 -38.35 71.76
C ASN A 58 -86.69 -36.87 72.21
N SER A 59 -87.75 -36.06 72.12
CA SER A 59 -89.01 -36.08 72.89
C SER A 59 -88.82 -35.66 74.35
N SER A 60 -89.33 -34.48 74.74
CA SER A 60 -90.52 -34.39 75.58
C SER A 60 -90.88 -32.94 75.90
N ARG A 61 -92.18 -32.66 75.79
CA ARG A 61 -92.90 -31.61 76.50
C ARG A 61 -92.62 -31.69 78.00
N ARG A 62 -92.50 -30.53 78.66
CA ARG A 62 -92.96 -30.31 80.04
C ARG A 62 -93.28 -28.83 80.20
N GLY A 63 -94.56 -28.53 80.35
CA GLY A 63 -95.01 -27.35 81.06
C GLY A 63 -95.09 -27.67 82.55
N SER A 64 -94.89 -26.65 83.39
CA SER A 64 -95.29 -26.46 84.79
C SER A 64 -94.47 -25.25 85.24
N GLY A 65 -94.98 -24.18 85.84
CA GLY A 65 -96.06 -24.08 86.81
C GLY A 65 -95.51 -23.22 87.95
N ASP A 66 -96.06 -22.03 88.10
CA ASP A 66 -96.09 -21.16 89.29
C ASP A 66 -94.81 -20.83 90.07
N ALA A 67 -94.46 -19.54 90.04
CA ALA A 67 -94.11 -18.81 91.25
C ALA A 67 -94.55 -17.35 91.11
N SER A 68 -95.70 -17.01 91.70
CA SER A 68 -96.09 -15.63 91.96
C SER A 68 -95.04 -14.95 92.83
N SER A 69 -94.52 -13.82 92.36
CA SER A 69 -93.83 -12.84 93.18
C SER A 69 -94.02 -11.47 92.54
N LEU A 70 -95.04 -10.76 93.05
CA LEU A 70 -95.25 -9.31 93.01
C LEU A 70 -94.37 -8.53 91.99
N VAL A 71 -94.86 -8.38 90.76
CA VAL A 71 -94.15 -7.65 89.70
C VAL A 71 -94.34 -6.15 89.92
N ASP A 72 -93.25 -5.46 90.27
CA ASP A 72 -93.16 -4.00 90.27
C ASP A 72 -93.20 -3.51 88.80
N PRO A 73 -94.19 -2.71 88.38
CA PRO A 73 -94.31 -2.23 87.01
C PRO A 73 -93.06 -1.48 86.51
N ASP A 74 -92.28 -0.87 87.41
CA ASP A 74 -91.10 -0.09 87.05
C ASP A 74 -89.88 -0.97 86.72
N ALA A 75 -89.76 -2.16 87.34
CA ALA A 75 -88.69 -3.13 87.06
C ALA A 75 -88.87 -3.77 85.68
N SER A 76 -90.09 -4.14 85.30
CA SER A 76 -90.40 -4.68 83.96
C SER A 76 -90.18 -3.66 82.84
N LEU A 77 -90.40 -2.36 83.12
CA LEU A 77 -90.12 -1.27 82.18
C LEU A 77 -88.62 -0.95 82.08
N SER A 78 -87.83 -1.22 83.13
CA SER A 78 -86.37 -1.14 83.09
C SER A 78 -85.78 -2.27 82.24
N GLU A 79 -86.22 -3.51 82.45
CA GLU A 79 -85.79 -4.66 81.65
C GLU A 79 -86.12 -4.49 80.17
N LEU A 80 -87.30 -3.93 79.84
CA LEU A 80 -87.66 -3.64 78.45
C LEU A 80 -86.72 -2.60 77.83
N ARG A 81 -86.35 -1.54 78.56
CA ARG A 81 -85.34 -0.56 78.11
C ARG A 81 -83.98 -1.21 77.87
N ASP A 82 -83.53 -2.07 78.79
CA ASP A 82 -82.26 -2.80 78.64
C ASP A 82 -82.28 -3.75 77.43
N ILE A 83 -83.42 -4.38 77.14
CA ILE A 83 -83.60 -5.21 75.93
C ILE A 83 -83.46 -4.37 74.66
N TYR A 84 -84.03 -3.16 74.60
CA TYR A 84 -83.86 -2.25 73.46
C TYR A 84 -82.40 -1.76 73.32
N TYR A 85 -81.73 -1.43 74.43
CA TYR A 85 -80.30 -1.07 74.40
C TYR A 85 -79.40 -2.23 73.94
N LEU A 86 -79.67 -3.45 74.39
CA LEU A 86 -78.96 -4.64 73.95
C LEU A 86 -79.22 -4.93 72.47
N LYS A 87 -80.46 -4.73 72.01
CA LYS A 87 -80.82 -4.86 70.59
C LYS A 87 -80.03 -3.88 69.73
N ASP A 88 -79.93 -2.61 70.12
CA ASP A 88 -79.18 -1.60 69.38
C ASP A 88 -77.66 -1.91 69.38
N GLN A 89 -77.09 -2.36 70.51
CA GLN A 89 -75.70 -2.81 70.56
C GLN A 89 -75.43 -4.02 69.64
N ILE A 90 -76.36 -4.96 69.58
CA ILE A 90 -76.25 -6.11 68.66
C ILE A 90 -76.28 -5.62 67.20
N HIS A 91 -77.20 -4.71 66.85
CA HIS A 91 -77.24 -4.14 65.49
C HIS A 91 -75.96 -3.37 65.14
N ASP A 92 -75.39 -2.63 66.08
CA ASP A 92 -74.11 -1.92 65.88
C ASP A 92 -72.94 -2.90 65.67
N VAL A 93 -72.88 -3.98 66.46
CA VAL A 93 -71.86 -5.03 66.33
C VAL A 93 -72.02 -5.78 65.02
N GLU A 94 -73.25 -6.15 64.65
CA GLU A 94 -73.58 -6.77 63.36
C GLU A 94 -73.22 -5.85 62.19
N GLY A 95 -73.51 -4.55 62.31
CA GLY A 95 -73.13 -3.53 61.32
C GLY A 95 -71.62 -3.45 61.13
N ARG A 96 -70.84 -3.40 62.22
CA ARG A 96 -69.37 -3.42 62.16
C ARG A 96 -68.81 -4.72 61.59
N TYR A 97 -69.40 -5.86 61.96
CA TYR A 97 -69.01 -7.17 61.43
C TYR A 97 -69.27 -7.26 59.92
N MET A 98 -70.45 -6.84 59.47
CA MET A 98 -70.82 -6.81 58.06
C MET A 98 -69.94 -5.85 57.26
N GLN A 99 -69.57 -4.70 57.84
CA GLN A 99 -68.65 -3.75 57.23
C GLN A 99 -67.23 -4.34 57.11
N GLY A 100 -66.68 -4.95 58.17
CA GLY A 100 -65.37 -5.60 58.12
C GLY A 100 -65.33 -6.78 57.14
N LEU A 101 -66.42 -7.54 57.03
CA LEU A 101 -66.54 -8.63 56.07
C LEU A 101 -66.63 -8.12 54.61
N LYS A 102 -67.23 -6.94 54.40
CA LYS A 102 -67.23 -6.26 53.10
C LYS A 102 -65.83 -5.77 52.72
N GLU A 103 -65.13 -5.11 53.64
CA GLU A 103 -63.75 -4.65 53.42
C GLU A 103 -62.78 -5.79 53.12
N LEU A 104 -62.93 -6.93 53.82
CA LEU A 104 -62.10 -8.11 53.56
C LEU A 104 -62.37 -8.71 52.17
N LYS A 105 -63.63 -8.71 51.71
CA LYS A 105 -64.00 -9.14 50.36
C LYS A 105 -63.46 -8.20 49.29
N ASP A 106 -63.57 -6.89 49.50
CA ASP A 106 -63.06 -5.89 48.57
C ASP A 106 -61.53 -5.95 48.49
N SER A 107 -60.84 -6.13 49.62
CA SER A 107 -59.38 -6.33 49.67
C SER A 107 -58.95 -7.62 48.98
N LEU A 108 -59.68 -8.73 49.19
CA LEU A 108 -59.42 -9.98 48.48
C LEU A 108 -59.54 -9.79 46.96
N ALA A 109 -60.61 -9.14 46.49
CA ALA A 109 -60.81 -8.87 45.07
C ALA A 109 -59.69 -7.99 44.48
N GLU A 110 -59.23 -6.98 45.23
CA GLU A 110 -58.10 -6.13 44.80
C GLU A 110 -56.80 -6.93 44.65
N VAL A 111 -56.50 -7.82 45.61
CA VAL A 111 -55.31 -8.69 45.54
C VAL A 111 -55.42 -9.68 44.39
N GLU A 112 -56.60 -10.27 44.15
CA GLU A 112 -56.83 -11.15 43.00
C GLU A 112 -56.62 -10.43 41.66
N GLU A 113 -57.06 -9.17 41.54
CA GLU A 113 -56.82 -8.38 40.32
C GLU A 113 -55.33 -8.05 40.13
N LYS A 114 -54.63 -7.67 41.21
CA LYS A 114 -53.17 -7.44 41.18
C LYS A 114 -52.42 -8.70 40.77
N TYR A 115 -52.81 -9.86 41.30
CA TYR A 115 -52.22 -11.13 40.92
C TYR A 115 -52.42 -11.44 39.44
N LYS A 116 -53.63 -11.24 38.90
CA LYS A 116 -53.91 -11.42 37.47
C LYS A 116 -53.04 -10.49 36.61
N LYS A 117 -52.90 -9.21 36.98
CA LYS A 117 -52.03 -8.25 36.27
C LYS A 117 -50.55 -8.69 36.30
N ALA A 118 -50.06 -9.13 37.46
CA ALA A 118 -48.69 -9.62 37.60
C ALA A 118 -48.45 -10.88 36.75
N MET A 119 -49.43 -11.80 36.68
CA MET A 119 -49.33 -13.00 35.85
C MET A 119 -49.25 -12.67 34.35
N VAL A 120 -50.07 -11.73 33.87
CA VAL A 120 -50.01 -11.26 32.47
C VAL A 120 -48.67 -10.59 32.17
N SER A 121 -48.19 -9.72 33.07
CA SER A 121 -46.90 -9.07 32.93
C SER A 121 -45.74 -10.07 32.92
N ASN A 122 -45.78 -11.10 33.78
CA ASN A 122 -44.74 -12.13 33.83
C ASN A 122 -44.70 -12.94 32.51
N ALA A 123 -45.87 -13.27 31.95
CA ALA A 123 -45.94 -13.94 30.66
C ALA A 123 -45.41 -13.07 29.50
N GLN A 124 -45.62 -11.75 29.56
CA GLN A 124 -45.03 -10.81 28.59
C GLN A 124 -43.50 -10.78 28.70
N LEU A 125 -42.98 -10.68 29.93
CA LEU A 125 -41.55 -10.68 30.19
C LEU A 125 -40.88 -11.99 29.75
N ASP A 126 -41.53 -13.14 29.94
CA ASP A 126 -41.01 -14.42 29.45
C ASP A 126 -40.90 -14.47 27.92
N ASN A 127 -41.88 -13.89 27.21
CA ASN A 127 -41.82 -13.79 25.74
C ASN A 127 -40.71 -12.84 25.28
N GLU A 128 -40.57 -11.68 25.92
CA GLU A 128 -39.50 -10.72 25.64
C GLU A 128 -38.11 -11.33 25.91
N LYS A 129 -37.96 -12.03 27.03
CA LYS A 129 -36.75 -12.77 27.37
C LYS A 129 -36.39 -13.78 26.29
N ASN A 130 -37.35 -14.59 25.84
CA ASN A 130 -37.10 -15.57 24.78
C ASN A 130 -36.71 -14.91 23.46
N ASN A 131 -37.36 -13.80 23.09
CA ASN A 131 -36.99 -13.03 21.90
C ASN A 131 -35.56 -12.49 21.98
N LEU A 132 -35.17 -11.97 23.15
CA LEU A 132 -33.81 -11.47 23.38
C LEU A 132 -32.77 -12.60 23.33
N ILE A 133 -33.09 -13.79 23.85
CA ILE A 133 -32.21 -14.96 23.74
C ILE A 133 -31.93 -15.28 22.27
N TYR A 134 -32.96 -15.39 21.44
CA TYR A 134 -32.77 -15.65 19.99
C TYR A 134 -31.97 -14.55 19.29
N GLN A 135 -32.18 -13.28 19.66
CA GLN A 135 -31.41 -12.17 19.11
C GLN A 135 -29.94 -12.25 19.51
N VAL A 136 -29.65 -12.58 20.77
CA VAL A 136 -28.28 -12.76 21.27
C VAL A 136 -27.59 -13.89 20.53
N ASP A 137 -28.25 -15.03 20.33
CA ASP A 137 -27.65 -16.17 19.64
C ASP A 137 -27.38 -15.86 18.16
N THR A 138 -28.31 -15.18 17.48
CA THR A 138 -28.08 -14.70 16.10
C THR A 138 -26.89 -13.74 16.03
N LEU A 139 -26.74 -12.86 17.02
CA LEU A 139 -25.62 -11.92 17.07
C LEU A 139 -24.29 -12.61 17.36
N LYS A 140 -24.27 -13.69 18.16
CA LYS A 140 -23.06 -14.51 18.36
C LYS A 140 -22.61 -15.14 17.05
N ASP A 141 -23.53 -15.74 16.28
CA ASP A 141 -23.21 -16.33 14.98
C ASP A 141 -22.58 -15.28 14.03
N VAL A 142 -23.13 -14.06 14.01
CA VAL A 142 -22.57 -12.95 13.22
C VAL A 142 -21.20 -12.53 13.73
N VAL A 143 -20.96 -12.50 15.05
CA VAL A 143 -19.64 -12.19 15.61
C VAL A 143 -18.62 -13.24 15.21
N GLU A 144 -18.95 -14.53 15.33
CA GLU A 144 -18.09 -15.63 14.91
C GLU A 144 -17.73 -15.52 13.41
N GLU A 145 -18.72 -15.25 12.55
CA GLU A 145 -18.47 -15.03 11.11
C GLU A 145 -17.50 -13.86 10.85
N LYS A 146 -17.61 -12.77 11.64
CA LYS A 146 -16.71 -11.62 11.51
C LYS A 146 -15.31 -11.93 12.03
N GLU A 147 -15.18 -12.71 13.09
CA GLU A 147 -13.88 -13.17 13.60
C GLU A 147 -13.17 -14.05 12.57
N GLU A 148 -13.89 -14.95 11.89
CA GLU A 148 -13.35 -15.74 10.78
C GLU A 148 -12.89 -14.87 9.61
N GLN A 149 -13.71 -13.89 9.21
CA GLN A 149 -13.34 -12.93 8.15
C GLN A 149 -12.08 -12.13 8.51
N ILE A 150 -11.97 -11.68 9.76
CA ILE A 150 -10.77 -10.98 10.26
C ILE A 150 -9.54 -11.90 10.20
N ALA A 151 -9.67 -13.15 10.64
CA ALA A 151 -8.58 -14.12 10.59
C ALA A 151 -8.13 -14.43 9.15
N GLU A 152 -9.06 -14.47 8.20
CA GLU A 152 -8.76 -14.62 6.78
C GLU A 152 -8.02 -13.40 6.21
N PHE A 153 -8.47 -12.18 6.51
CA PHE A 153 -7.76 -10.96 6.11
C PHE A 153 -6.33 -10.88 6.68
N TYR A 154 -6.12 -11.31 7.94
CA TYR A 154 -4.78 -11.38 8.51
C TYR A 154 -3.87 -12.36 7.74
N ARG A 155 -4.39 -13.55 7.37
CA ARG A 155 -3.63 -14.52 6.56
C ARG A 155 -3.30 -13.96 5.18
N GLU A 156 -4.27 -13.37 4.47
CA GLU A 156 -4.05 -12.78 3.16
C GLU A 156 -3.01 -11.63 3.22
N ASN A 157 -3.08 -10.79 4.25
CA ASN A 157 -2.13 -9.70 4.44
C ASN A 157 -0.70 -10.22 4.71
N GLU A 158 -0.56 -11.31 5.46
CA GLU A 158 0.73 -11.96 5.69
C GLU A 158 1.31 -12.53 4.39
N GLU A 159 0.48 -13.18 3.56
CA GLU A 159 0.88 -13.69 2.25
C GLU A 159 1.31 -12.58 1.29
N LYS A 160 0.52 -11.49 1.20
CA LYS A 160 0.88 -10.31 0.40
C LYS A 160 2.16 -9.64 0.89
N SER A 161 2.37 -9.59 2.20
CA SER A 161 3.61 -9.06 2.79
C SER A 161 4.82 -9.92 2.41
N LYS A 162 4.69 -11.27 2.46
CA LYS A 162 5.75 -12.18 2.00
C LYS A 162 6.04 -12.01 0.50
N GLU A 163 5.01 -11.84 -0.32
CA GLU A 163 5.19 -11.61 -1.76
C GLU A 163 5.87 -10.27 -2.03
N LEU A 164 5.50 -9.20 -1.32
CA LEU A 164 6.16 -7.90 -1.40
C LEU A 164 7.67 -8.02 -1.10
N GLU A 165 8.05 -8.75 -0.05
CA GLU A 165 9.47 -8.96 0.28
C GLU A 165 10.20 -9.78 -0.79
N ARG A 166 9.54 -10.77 -1.41
CA ARG A 166 10.11 -11.48 -2.58
C ARG A 166 10.34 -10.54 -3.76
N GLN A 167 9.37 -9.70 -4.07
CA GLN A 167 9.49 -8.72 -5.15
C GLN A 167 10.61 -7.70 -4.88
N LYS A 168 10.72 -7.20 -3.65
CA LYS A 168 11.85 -6.32 -3.24
C LYS A 168 13.20 -7.00 -3.45
N HIS A 169 13.32 -8.27 -3.08
CA HIS A 169 14.55 -9.02 -3.31
C HIS A 169 14.88 -9.12 -4.80
N THR A 170 13.91 -9.49 -5.64
CA THR A 170 14.07 -9.53 -7.10
C THR A 170 14.48 -8.18 -7.68
N CYS A 171 13.83 -7.08 -7.27
CA CYS A 171 14.20 -5.73 -7.68
C CYS A 171 15.64 -5.38 -7.29
N SER A 172 16.07 -5.76 -6.08
CA SER A 172 17.45 -5.55 -5.64
C SER A 172 18.46 -6.31 -6.50
N VAL A 173 18.16 -7.56 -6.86
CA VAL A 173 19.02 -8.36 -7.76
C VAL A 173 19.08 -7.74 -9.16
N LEU A 174 17.95 -7.31 -9.71
CA LEU A 174 17.90 -6.65 -11.02
C LEU A 174 18.62 -5.31 -11.00
N GLN A 175 18.54 -4.55 -9.91
CA GLN A 175 19.27 -3.30 -9.73
C GLN A 175 20.78 -3.53 -9.76
N HIS A 176 21.27 -4.53 -9.01
CA HIS A 176 22.68 -4.91 -9.07
C HIS A 176 23.09 -5.30 -10.49
N LYS A 177 22.24 -6.04 -11.21
CA LYS A 177 22.55 -6.44 -12.59
C LYS A 177 22.61 -5.26 -13.55
N LEU A 178 21.72 -4.29 -13.37
CA LEU A 178 21.72 -3.05 -14.14
C LEU A 178 23.01 -2.27 -13.90
N ASP A 179 23.46 -2.17 -12.66
CA ASP A 179 24.68 -1.43 -12.30
C ASP A 179 25.94 -2.11 -12.87
N GLU A 180 26.01 -3.44 -12.85
CA GLU A 180 27.08 -4.19 -13.54
C GLU A 180 27.11 -3.88 -15.05
N LEU A 181 25.95 -3.88 -15.72
CA LEU A 181 25.86 -3.61 -17.15
C LEU A 181 26.24 -2.17 -17.49
N LYS A 182 25.82 -1.20 -16.66
CA LYS A 182 26.20 0.21 -16.80
C LYS A 182 27.72 0.39 -16.70
N GLU A 183 28.36 -0.28 -15.74
CA GLU A 183 29.81 -0.21 -15.58
C GLU A 183 30.53 -0.86 -16.79
N GLY A 184 30.00 -1.97 -17.30
CA GLY A 184 30.51 -2.58 -18.53
C GLY A 184 30.41 -1.66 -19.76
N LEU A 185 29.30 -0.91 -19.89
CA LEU A 185 29.15 0.09 -20.95
C LEU A 185 30.16 1.23 -20.79
N ARG A 186 30.36 1.74 -19.57
CA ARG A 186 31.33 2.80 -19.26
C ARG A 186 32.75 2.39 -19.67
N GLN A 187 33.17 1.17 -19.33
CA GLN A 187 34.49 0.65 -19.70
C GLN A 187 34.67 0.53 -21.23
N ARG A 188 33.63 0.09 -21.94
CA ARG A 188 33.66 0.03 -23.40
C ARG A 188 33.78 1.42 -24.02
N ASP A 189 33.07 2.42 -23.49
CA ASP A 189 33.13 3.79 -24.00
C ASP A 189 34.54 4.40 -23.77
N GLU A 190 35.16 4.16 -22.60
CA GLU A 190 36.54 4.55 -22.33
C GLU A 190 37.54 3.92 -23.33
N LEU A 191 37.35 2.64 -23.70
CA LEU A 191 38.17 1.98 -24.70
C LEU A 191 37.98 2.56 -26.10
N ILE A 192 36.75 2.95 -26.46
CA ILE A 192 36.46 3.62 -27.72
C ILE A 192 37.19 4.97 -27.78
N GLU A 193 37.10 5.78 -26.73
CA GLU A 193 37.80 7.07 -26.65
C GLU A 193 39.33 6.91 -26.69
N ALA A 194 39.87 5.88 -26.02
CA ALA A 194 41.30 5.58 -26.07
C ALA A 194 41.76 5.18 -27.48
N ASN A 195 40.97 4.37 -28.19
CA ASN A 195 41.25 4.00 -29.57
C ASN A 195 41.18 5.20 -30.51
N GLN A 196 40.22 6.11 -30.33
CA GLN A 196 40.13 7.34 -31.12
C GLN A 196 41.38 8.21 -30.93
N ARG A 197 41.83 8.43 -29.68
CA ARG A 197 43.09 9.15 -29.40
C ARG A 197 44.31 8.47 -30.01
N MET A 198 44.35 7.14 -29.99
CA MET A 198 45.44 6.39 -30.63
C MET A 198 45.41 6.58 -32.16
N GLN A 199 44.22 6.58 -32.77
CA GLN A 199 44.06 6.81 -34.19
C GLN A 199 44.51 8.22 -34.60
N GLU A 200 44.13 9.26 -33.83
CA GLU A 200 44.60 10.63 -34.06
C GLU A 200 46.14 10.73 -34.02
N ASN A 201 46.78 10.04 -33.07
CA ASN A 201 48.25 9.98 -33.00
C ASN A 201 48.86 9.27 -34.21
N ILE A 202 48.26 8.16 -34.67
CA ILE A 202 48.69 7.44 -35.87
C ILE A 202 48.59 8.35 -37.09
N ASP A 203 47.49 9.08 -37.23
CA ASP A 203 47.27 9.99 -38.36
C ASP A 203 48.30 11.14 -38.34
N SER A 204 48.63 11.68 -37.16
CA SER A 204 49.68 12.68 -36.99
C SER A 204 51.06 12.16 -37.41
N ILE A 205 51.45 10.98 -36.92
CA ILE A 205 52.74 10.35 -37.27
C ILE A 205 52.78 10.03 -38.77
N THR A 206 51.68 9.55 -39.34
CA THR A 206 51.59 9.25 -40.78
C THR A 206 51.84 10.50 -41.62
N LYS A 207 51.31 11.65 -41.19
CA LYS A 207 51.58 12.94 -41.83
C LYS A 207 53.04 13.36 -41.72
N GLU A 208 53.65 13.24 -40.53
CA GLU A 208 55.07 13.54 -40.34
C GLU A 208 55.98 12.65 -41.21
N VAL A 209 55.66 11.36 -41.30
CA VAL A 209 56.38 10.41 -42.16
C VAL A 209 56.29 10.84 -43.63
N PHE A 210 55.11 11.29 -44.07
CA PHE A 210 54.92 11.80 -45.43
C PHE A 210 55.79 13.04 -45.70
N ASP A 211 55.76 14.05 -44.81
CA ASP A 211 56.55 15.28 -44.94
C ASP A 211 58.08 14.98 -44.96
N LEU A 212 58.53 14.04 -44.12
CA LEU A 212 59.91 13.56 -44.11
C LEU A 212 60.26 12.83 -45.41
N GLN A 213 59.35 12.01 -45.94
CA GLN A 213 59.56 11.32 -47.22
C GLN A 213 59.69 12.31 -48.38
N GLU A 214 58.89 13.39 -48.42
CA GLU A 214 59.06 14.46 -49.40
C GLU A 214 60.44 15.14 -49.27
N THR A 215 60.89 15.38 -48.04
CA THR A 215 62.21 15.96 -47.77
C THR A 215 63.34 15.05 -48.25
N ILE A 216 63.23 13.74 -48.01
CA ILE A 216 64.19 12.73 -48.51
C ILE A 216 64.21 12.76 -50.04
N ASN A 217 63.05 12.70 -50.69
CA ASN A 217 62.95 12.74 -52.15
C ASN A 217 63.59 14.01 -52.74
N TRP A 218 63.45 15.17 -52.07
CA TRP A 218 64.13 16.40 -52.48
C TRP A 218 65.65 16.29 -52.33
N LYS A 219 66.14 15.73 -51.22
CA LYS A 219 67.58 15.51 -51.00
C LYS A 219 68.17 14.56 -52.02
N ASP A 220 67.48 13.47 -52.36
CA ASP A 220 67.94 12.51 -53.38
C ASP A 220 68.07 13.17 -54.76
N LYS A 221 67.08 13.98 -55.16
CA LYS A 221 67.16 14.78 -56.39
C LYS A 221 68.36 15.73 -56.37
N LYS A 222 68.63 16.38 -55.23
CA LYS A 222 69.75 17.29 -55.07
C LYS A 222 71.09 16.56 -55.11
N ILE A 223 71.22 15.41 -54.45
CA ILE A 223 72.39 14.53 -54.51
C ILE A 223 72.65 14.14 -55.96
N GLY A 224 71.64 13.64 -56.68
CA GLY A 224 71.80 13.27 -58.10
C GLY A 224 72.21 14.44 -59.00
N ALA A 225 71.78 15.67 -58.70
CA ALA A 225 72.27 16.87 -59.41
C ALA A 225 73.75 17.17 -59.11
N LEU A 226 74.18 17.03 -57.85
CA LEU A 226 75.56 17.21 -57.46
C LEU A 226 76.47 16.11 -58.01
N GLU A 227 75.99 14.86 -58.09
CA GLU A 227 76.72 13.75 -58.71
C GLU A 227 76.99 14.02 -60.20
N ARG A 228 75.98 14.45 -60.96
CA ARG A 228 76.18 14.86 -62.36
C ARG A 228 77.18 16.01 -62.47
N GLN A 229 77.09 17.01 -61.58
CA GLN A 229 78.03 18.13 -61.58
C GLN A 229 79.46 17.67 -61.33
N LYS A 230 79.66 16.75 -60.38
CA LYS A 230 80.94 16.14 -60.10
C LYS A 230 81.48 15.40 -61.34
N ASP A 231 80.65 14.61 -62.03
CA ASP A 231 81.07 13.91 -63.24
C ASP A 231 81.55 14.89 -64.33
N TYR A 232 80.86 16.03 -64.52
CA TYR A 232 81.33 17.09 -65.42
C TYR A 232 82.68 17.68 -64.99
N PHE A 233 82.87 17.96 -63.70
CA PHE A 233 84.15 18.43 -63.19
C PHE A 233 85.27 17.41 -63.38
N ASP A 234 84.97 16.12 -63.19
CA ASP A 234 85.92 15.04 -63.42
C ASP A 234 86.31 14.94 -64.91
N CYS A 235 85.37 15.13 -65.86
CA CYS A 235 85.68 15.25 -67.29
C CYS A 235 86.63 16.42 -67.59
N ILE A 236 86.32 17.63 -67.10
CA ILE A 236 87.19 18.82 -67.29
C ILE A 236 88.57 18.59 -66.66
N LYS A 237 88.61 17.92 -65.50
CA LYS A 237 89.85 17.59 -64.81
C LYS A 237 90.70 16.64 -65.64
N ASN A 238 90.10 15.59 -66.23
CA ASN A 238 90.78 14.67 -67.12
C ASN A 238 91.30 15.38 -68.37
N GLU A 239 90.47 16.18 -69.07
CA GLU A 239 90.90 16.96 -70.24
C GLU A 239 92.07 17.90 -69.90
N ARG A 240 92.02 18.58 -68.75
CA ARG A 240 93.12 19.43 -68.29
C ARG A 240 94.38 18.62 -68.00
N ASP A 241 94.24 17.43 -67.42
CA ASP A 241 95.38 16.57 -67.09
C ASP A 241 96.01 15.98 -68.37
N GLU A 242 95.20 15.62 -69.37
CA GLU A 242 95.65 15.27 -70.73
C GLU A 242 96.39 16.44 -71.40
N LEU A 243 95.80 17.64 -71.42
CA LEU A 243 96.45 18.84 -71.98
C LEU A 243 97.78 19.19 -71.27
N ARG A 244 97.88 18.91 -69.96
CA ARG A 244 99.14 19.09 -69.21
C ARG A 244 100.20 18.09 -69.63
N GLU A 245 99.82 16.85 -69.90
CA GLU A 245 100.70 15.81 -70.44
C GLU A 245 101.16 16.19 -71.85
N GLU A 246 100.26 16.60 -72.73
CA GLU A 246 100.59 17.10 -74.08
C GLU A 246 101.55 18.31 -74.04
N LEU A 247 101.32 19.27 -73.12
CA LEU A 247 102.25 20.40 -72.93
C LEU A 247 103.61 19.95 -72.39
N ALA A 248 103.65 18.92 -71.54
CA ALA A 248 104.90 18.36 -71.05
C ALA A 248 105.68 17.71 -72.21
N ASP A 249 105.01 16.93 -73.06
CA ASP A 249 105.58 16.34 -74.27
C ASP A 249 106.06 17.40 -75.27
N LEU A 250 105.28 18.47 -75.48
CA LEU A 250 105.66 19.58 -76.35
C LEU A 250 106.88 20.33 -75.80
N LYS A 251 106.97 20.51 -74.48
CA LYS A 251 108.13 21.11 -73.82
C LYS A 251 109.35 20.19 -73.86
N GLU A 252 109.16 18.88 -73.85
CA GLU A 252 110.21 17.89 -74.03
C GLU A 252 110.71 17.87 -75.49
N THR A 253 109.81 17.95 -76.47
CA THR A 253 110.17 18.07 -77.90
C THR A 253 110.86 19.40 -78.21
N MET A 254 110.45 20.51 -77.59
CA MET A 254 111.14 21.80 -77.63
C MET A 254 112.55 21.72 -77.01
N LYS A 255 112.73 20.94 -75.94
CA LYS A 255 114.06 20.64 -75.37
C LYS A 255 114.91 19.74 -76.27
N ARG A 256 114.30 18.83 -77.04
CA ARG A 256 114.98 17.91 -77.97
C ARG A 256 115.31 18.57 -79.32
N GLY A 257 114.65 19.67 -79.66
CA GLY A 257 114.77 20.39 -80.93
C GLY A 257 115.26 21.84 -80.79
N GLN A 258 116.40 22.09 -80.14
CA GLN A 258 117.12 23.36 -80.27
C GLN A 258 118.27 23.24 -81.27
N LYS A 259 118.01 23.39 -82.58
CA LYS A 259 119.04 23.74 -83.59
C LYS A 259 118.46 24.52 -84.79
N HIS A 260 118.79 25.83 -84.82
CA HIS A 260 118.80 26.80 -85.96
C HIS A 260 117.43 27.39 -86.40
N GLY A 261 117.21 28.66 -86.80
CA GLY A 261 118.00 29.89 -86.99
C GLY A 261 117.60 30.67 -88.29
N LEU A 262 117.08 31.92 -88.17
CA LEU A 262 116.93 33.07 -89.15
C LEU A 262 115.79 33.06 -90.23
N VAL A 263 114.84 34.02 -90.40
CA VAL A 263 114.71 35.49 -90.78
C VAL A 263 114.57 35.81 -92.30
N ILE A 264 113.52 36.58 -92.70
CA ILE A 264 113.29 37.62 -93.78
C ILE A 264 111.94 37.50 -94.61
N ILE A 265 110.91 38.33 -94.27
CA ILE A 265 110.06 39.39 -94.97
C ILE A 265 109.95 39.43 -96.54
N PRO A 266 108.97 40.04 -97.31
CA PRO A 266 107.61 40.67 -97.09
C PRO A 266 106.44 40.33 -98.12
N ASP A 267 105.26 40.94 -97.84
CA ASP A 267 104.20 41.52 -98.73
C ASP A 267 102.98 40.71 -99.27
N GLY A 268 101.79 41.30 -99.08
CA GLY A 268 100.58 41.05 -99.91
C GLY A 268 99.19 41.11 -99.23
N THR A 269 98.71 42.29 -98.83
CA THR A 269 97.25 42.67 -98.78
C THR A 269 96.56 42.46 -100.16
N PRO A 270 95.21 42.42 -100.36
CA PRO A 270 94.19 43.27 -99.71
C PRO A 270 92.71 42.76 -99.58
N ASN A 271 91.94 43.49 -98.75
CA ASN A 271 90.51 43.88 -98.78
C ASN A 271 89.35 42.94 -99.18
N GLY A 272 88.25 43.07 -98.41
CA GLY A 272 86.89 42.81 -98.89
C GLY A 272 85.79 42.91 -97.82
N ASP A 273 85.04 44.01 -97.86
CA ASP A 273 83.91 44.44 -97.03
C ASP A 273 82.55 43.84 -97.50
N LEU A 274 81.48 44.05 -96.71
CA LEU A 274 80.05 44.23 -97.06
C LEU A 274 78.98 43.38 -96.33
N ASN A 275 78.00 44.13 -95.81
CA ASN A 275 76.66 43.81 -95.29
C ASN A 275 75.73 43.01 -96.26
N HIS A 276 74.74 42.25 -95.77
CA HIS A 276 73.31 42.66 -95.60
C HIS A 276 72.35 41.49 -95.25
N GLU A 277 71.25 41.86 -94.59
CA GLU A 277 69.98 41.19 -94.22
C GLU A 277 69.44 40.00 -95.04
N SER A 278 68.72 39.09 -94.35
CA SER A 278 67.24 39.07 -94.30
C SER A 278 66.72 37.71 -93.81
N VAL A 279 65.81 37.70 -92.83
CA VAL A 279 64.39 37.34 -93.04
C VAL A 279 63.65 37.45 -91.71
N LEU A 280 62.55 38.18 -91.78
CA LEU A 280 61.49 38.36 -90.79
C LEU A 280 61.05 37.04 -90.14
N GLY A 281 61.07 37.01 -88.81
CA GLY A 281 60.25 36.13 -87.99
C GLY A 281 59.77 36.96 -86.81
N THR A 282 58.54 37.47 -86.91
CA THR A 282 57.79 38.28 -85.94
C THR A 282 58.21 38.03 -84.47
N ILE A 283 59.10 38.85 -83.92
CA ILE A 283 59.33 38.89 -82.46
C ILE A 283 58.12 39.59 -81.87
N THR A 284 57.10 38.80 -81.55
CA THR A 284 56.12 39.20 -80.55
C THR A 284 56.86 39.25 -79.22
N VAL A 285 56.90 40.43 -78.60
CA VAL A 285 57.46 40.59 -77.26
C VAL A 285 56.61 39.74 -76.33
N VAL A 286 57.13 38.56 -75.97
CA VAL A 286 56.52 37.70 -74.96
C VAL A 286 56.79 38.38 -73.62
N SER A 287 55.75 38.67 -72.84
CA SER A 287 55.93 39.28 -71.52
C SER A 287 56.79 38.37 -70.63
N GLN A 288 57.47 38.93 -69.64
CA GLN A 288 58.40 38.19 -68.79
C GLN A 288 57.75 36.95 -68.15
N GLU A 289 56.45 37.04 -67.86
CA GLU A 289 55.64 35.95 -67.33
C GLU A 289 55.50 34.79 -68.33
N ALA A 290 55.27 35.10 -69.61
CA ALA A 290 55.11 34.08 -70.64
C ALA A 290 56.45 33.44 -71.06
N ALA A 291 57.57 34.16 -70.93
CA ALA A 291 58.90 33.57 -71.09
C ALA A 291 59.20 32.54 -69.98
N GLN A 292 58.79 32.83 -68.74
CA GLN A 292 59.03 31.98 -67.57
C GLN A 292 58.16 30.71 -67.55
N VAL A 293 56.91 30.82 -68.02
CA VAL A 293 56.02 29.65 -68.23
C VAL A 293 56.53 28.74 -69.35
N LEU A 294 57.12 29.32 -70.40
CA LEU A 294 57.76 28.51 -71.42
C LEU A 294 59.01 27.83 -70.86
N GLU A 295 59.84 28.52 -70.06
CA GLU A 295 61.08 27.99 -69.44
C GLU A 295 60.82 26.75 -68.59
N SER A 296 59.71 26.75 -67.86
CA SER A 296 59.25 25.61 -67.06
C SER A 296 58.74 24.41 -67.87
N ALA A 297 58.38 24.59 -69.15
CA ALA A 297 57.97 23.50 -70.04
C ALA A 297 59.15 22.63 -70.56
N GLY A 298 60.40 23.06 -70.37
CA GLY A 298 61.63 22.37 -70.80
C GLY A 298 62.24 22.91 -72.12
N GLU A 299 63.35 22.30 -72.58
CA GLU A 299 64.08 22.71 -73.78
C GLU A 299 63.54 22.08 -75.08
N GLY A 300 63.55 22.86 -76.17
CA GLY A 300 63.08 22.46 -77.49
C GLY A 300 62.42 23.62 -78.27
N PRO A 301 62.15 23.45 -79.58
CA PRO A 301 61.43 24.44 -80.37
C PRO A 301 60.05 24.75 -79.77
N LEU A 302 59.57 25.98 -80.01
CA LEU A 302 58.41 26.57 -79.33
C LEU A 302 57.13 25.72 -79.48
N ASP A 303 56.96 25.05 -80.62
CA ASP A 303 55.86 24.15 -80.92
C ASP A 303 55.83 22.91 -80.00
N ILE A 304 57.00 22.38 -79.62
CA ILE A 304 57.12 21.25 -78.67
C ILE A 304 56.77 21.70 -77.25
N ARG A 305 57.24 22.87 -76.82
CA ARG A 305 56.94 23.42 -75.48
C ARG A 305 55.46 23.77 -75.33
N LEU A 306 54.85 24.38 -76.36
CA LEU A 306 53.42 24.65 -76.38
C LEU A 306 52.58 23.37 -76.37
N ARG A 307 53.00 22.31 -77.08
CA ARG A 307 52.31 21.02 -77.07
C ARG A 307 52.36 20.35 -75.70
N LYS A 308 53.50 20.45 -75.02
CA LYS A 308 53.68 19.88 -73.68
C LYS A 308 52.84 20.61 -72.63
N LEU A 309 52.82 21.94 -72.65
CA LEU A 309 51.93 22.76 -71.82
C LEU A 309 50.45 22.49 -72.13
N ALA A 310 50.08 22.27 -73.39
CA ALA A 310 48.72 21.89 -73.76
C ALA A 310 48.34 20.50 -73.19
N GLY A 311 49.28 19.53 -73.21
CA GLY A 311 49.10 18.21 -72.61
C GLY A 311 48.94 18.27 -71.09
N GLU A 312 49.79 19.02 -70.39
CA GLU A 312 49.69 19.24 -68.94
C GLU A 312 48.37 19.94 -68.56
N LYS A 313 47.93 20.91 -69.36
CA LYS A 313 46.62 21.56 -69.19
C LYS A 313 45.48 20.56 -69.37
N GLU A 314 45.56 19.66 -70.35
CA GLU A 314 44.52 18.64 -70.59
C GLU A 314 44.50 17.57 -69.48
N GLU A 315 45.65 17.23 -68.92
CA GLU A 315 45.79 16.33 -67.78
C GLU A 315 45.24 16.96 -66.49
N LEU A 316 45.57 18.22 -66.20
CA LEU A 316 44.99 18.98 -65.08
C LEU A 316 43.47 19.14 -65.24
N LEU A 317 42.98 19.40 -66.45
CA LEU A 317 41.53 19.43 -66.73
C LEU A 317 40.87 18.07 -66.51
N SER A 318 41.58 16.98 -66.76
CA SER A 318 41.10 15.61 -66.51
C SER A 318 41.08 15.30 -65.01
N GLN A 319 42.07 15.75 -64.24
CA GLN A 319 42.09 15.67 -62.78
C GLN A 319 40.96 16.50 -62.14
N VAL A 320 40.73 17.73 -62.63
CA VAL A 320 39.62 18.57 -62.16
C VAL A 320 38.27 17.92 -62.45
N ARG A 321 38.09 17.31 -63.63
CA ARG A 321 36.87 16.55 -63.94
C ARG A 321 36.69 15.36 -63.00
N LYS A 322 37.76 14.61 -62.71
CA LYS A 322 37.73 13.46 -61.80
C LYS A 322 37.42 13.88 -60.35
N LEU A 323 38.07 14.93 -59.84
CA LEU A 323 37.80 15.47 -58.51
C LEU A 323 36.39 16.04 -58.40
N LYS A 324 35.87 16.71 -59.44
CA LYS A 324 34.46 17.13 -59.48
C LYS A 324 33.51 15.95 -59.46
N MET A 325 33.81 14.87 -60.19
CA MET A 325 33.00 13.66 -60.17
C MET A 325 33.04 12.97 -58.81
N GLN A 326 34.20 12.91 -58.15
CA GLN A 326 34.34 12.37 -56.79
C GLN A 326 33.63 13.23 -55.74
N LEU A 327 33.68 14.56 -55.86
CA LEU A 327 32.94 15.48 -55.01
C LEU A 327 31.42 15.34 -55.20
N GLU A 328 30.98 15.16 -56.45
CA GLU A 328 29.57 14.90 -56.78
C GLU A 328 29.14 13.52 -56.29
N GLU A 329 29.99 12.50 -56.39
CA GLU A 329 29.77 11.16 -55.83
C GLU A 329 29.69 11.20 -54.30
N GLU A 330 30.55 11.95 -53.60
CA GLU A 330 30.47 12.13 -52.14
C GLU A 330 29.23 12.94 -51.72
N ARG A 331 28.87 13.99 -52.48
CA ARG A 331 27.60 14.72 -52.27
C ARG A 331 26.39 13.84 -52.50
N GLN A 332 26.42 12.97 -53.51
CA GLN A 332 25.36 12.00 -53.77
C GLN A 332 25.36 10.87 -52.74
N LYS A 333 26.50 10.48 -52.17
CA LYS A 333 26.55 9.55 -51.04
C LYS A 333 25.92 10.13 -49.78
N TYR A 334 26.12 11.43 -49.50
CA TYR A 334 25.40 12.11 -48.40
C TYR A 334 23.90 12.26 -48.70
N SER A 335 23.53 12.58 -49.95
CA SER A 335 22.12 12.67 -50.36
C SER A 335 21.43 11.29 -50.44
N LYS A 336 22.18 10.21 -50.69
CA LYS A 336 21.67 8.83 -50.66
C LYS A 336 21.79 8.21 -49.28
N SER A 337 22.68 8.63 -48.39
CA SER A 337 22.65 8.18 -46.99
C SER A 337 21.44 8.73 -46.25
N ASP A 338 20.88 9.85 -46.71
CA ASP A 338 19.60 10.41 -46.26
C ASP A 338 18.38 9.78 -46.97
N SER A 339 18.58 8.84 -47.91
CA SER A 339 17.49 8.21 -48.70
C SER A 339 17.64 6.71 -48.98
N MET A 340 18.69 6.05 -48.48
CA MET A 340 18.98 4.62 -48.70
C MET A 340 19.41 3.92 -47.40
N ASN A 341 18.80 4.33 -46.29
CA ASN A 341 18.57 3.44 -45.16
C ASN A 341 17.07 3.41 -44.85
N PRO A 342 16.30 2.54 -45.53
CA PRO A 342 14.93 2.23 -45.11
C PRO A 342 14.85 1.59 -43.72
N ASP A 343 15.97 1.15 -43.15
CA ASP A 343 16.02 0.40 -41.88
C ASP A 343 16.48 1.21 -40.66
N THR A 344 16.86 2.49 -40.80
CA THR A 344 17.28 3.31 -39.63
C THR A 344 16.36 4.49 -39.33
N ILE A 345 15.55 4.93 -40.29
CA ILE A 345 14.57 6.02 -40.07
C ILE A 345 13.31 5.51 -39.33
N ASP A 346 13.01 4.21 -39.40
CA ASP A 346 11.87 3.61 -38.69
C ASP A 346 12.19 3.27 -37.22
N LEU A 347 13.46 3.20 -36.82
CA LEU A 347 13.87 2.87 -35.45
C LEU A 347 14.06 4.10 -34.55
N GLU A 348 14.40 5.26 -35.12
CA GLU A 348 14.56 6.50 -34.32
C GLU A 348 13.19 7.10 -33.98
N ASN A 349 12.23 7.06 -34.91
CA ASN A 349 10.81 7.30 -34.59
C ASN A 349 10.18 6.12 -33.83
N GLY A 350 10.64 4.88 -34.02
CA GLY A 350 10.11 3.71 -33.31
C GLY A 350 10.45 3.68 -31.83
N SER A 351 11.67 4.09 -31.45
CA SER A 351 12.10 4.20 -30.05
C SER A 351 11.46 5.39 -29.33
N ASP A 352 11.29 6.52 -30.02
CA ASP A 352 10.56 7.68 -29.49
C ASP A 352 9.04 7.42 -29.44
N LEU A 353 8.47 6.73 -30.43
CA LEU A 353 7.07 6.26 -30.43
C LEU A 353 6.82 5.23 -29.32
N GLN A 354 7.75 4.30 -29.08
CA GLN A 354 7.66 3.31 -28.02
C GLN A 354 7.80 3.97 -26.62
N LEU A 355 8.62 5.01 -26.49
CA LEU A 355 8.70 5.84 -25.29
C LEU A 355 7.38 6.60 -25.05
N ILE A 356 6.78 7.16 -26.10
CA ILE A 356 5.47 7.85 -26.05
C ILE A 356 4.34 6.87 -25.70
N GLU A 357 4.35 5.64 -26.23
CA GLU A 357 3.39 4.59 -25.89
C GLU A 357 3.56 4.14 -24.43
N MET A 358 4.79 3.90 -23.97
CA MET A 358 5.08 3.61 -22.56
C MET A 358 4.63 4.75 -21.64
N GLN A 359 4.84 6.01 -22.03
CA GLN A 359 4.39 7.18 -21.29
C GLN A 359 2.85 7.24 -21.25
N ARG A 360 2.17 6.93 -22.36
CA ARG A 360 0.70 6.85 -22.41
C ARG A 360 0.16 5.72 -21.53
N ASP A 361 0.76 4.55 -21.55
CA ASP A 361 0.35 3.42 -20.73
C ASP A 361 0.61 3.67 -19.24
N ALA A 362 1.76 4.26 -18.89
CA ALA A 362 2.03 4.71 -17.54
C ALA A 362 0.98 5.74 -17.08
N ASN A 363 0.65 6.72 -17.91
CA ASN A 363 -0.40 7.71 -17.62
C ASN A 363 -1.81 7.07 -17.51
N ARG A 364 -2.11 6.05 -18.32
CA ARG A 364 -3.36 5.28 -18.25
C ARG A 364 -3.45 4.55 -16.92
N GLN A 365 -2.39 3.84 -16.53
CA GLN A 365 -2.31 3.14 -15.24
C GLN A 365 -2.42 4.10 -14.06
N ILE A 366 -1.72 5.24 -14.11
CA ILE A 366 -1.83 6.30 -13.09
C ILE A 366 -3.28 6.76 -12.95
N SER A 367 -3.97 6.99 -14.06
CA SER A 367 -5.38 7.42 -14.05
C SER A 367 -6.29 6.34 -13.47
N GLU A 368 -6.04 5.08 -13.80
CA GLU A 368 -6.79 3.94 -13.27
C GLU A 368 -6.59 3.76 -11.76
N TYR A 369 -5.35 3.91 -11.28
CA TYR A 369 -5.06 3.89 -9.84
C TYR A 369 -5.63 5.10 -9.11
N LYS A 370 -5.62 6.29 -9.71
CA LYS A 370 -6.30 7.48 -9.15
C LYS A 370 -7.81 7.26 -9.00
N PHE A 371 -8.44 6.63 -9.99
CA PHE A 371 -9.86 6.30 -9.91
C PHE A 371 -10.14 5.27 -8.81
N LYS A 372 -9.34 4.21 -8.74
CA LYS A 372 -9.46 3.19 -7.68
C LYS A 372 -9.23 3.79 -6.29
N LEU A 373 -8.26 4.69 -6.15
CA LEU A 373 -8.00 5.43 -4.92
C LEU A 373 -9.21 6.28 -4.52
N SER A 374 -9.73 7.10 -5.45
CA SER A 374 -10.88 7.95 -5.18
C SER A 374 -12.13 7.15 -4.79
N LYS A 375 -12.31 5.96 -5.39
CA LYS A 375 -13.38 5.04 -5.00
C LYS A 375 -13.17 4.47 -3.60
N ALA A 376 -11.96 4.03 -3.28
CA ALA A 376 -11.62 3.56 -1.93
C ALA A 376 -11.80 4.66 -0.88
N GLU A 377 -11.46 5.91 -1.18
CA GLU A 377 -11.68 7.07 -0.30
C GLU A 377 -13.18 7.32 -0.03
N GLN A 378 -14.04 7.17 -1.05
CA GLN A 378 -15.49 7.22 -0.87
C GLN A 378 -16.02 6.08 0.00
N ASP A 379 -15.52 4.86 -0.20
CA ASP A 379 -15.91 3.69 0.58
C ASP A 379 -15.49 3.85 2.06
N ILE A 380 -14.29 4.36 2.31
CA ILE A 380 -13.81 4.71 3.67
C ILE A 380 -14.76 5.70 4.33
N THR A 381 -15.10 6.80 3.64
CA THR A 381 -16.01 7.82 4.19
C THR A 381 -17.37 7.22 4.57
N THR A 382 -17.88 6.29 3.77
CA THR A 382 -19.15 5.60 4.03
C THR A 382 -19.03 4.65 5.23
N LEU A 383 -17.93 3.91 5.34
CA LEU A 383 -17.67 3.02 6.47
C LEU A 383 -17.50 3.81 7.78
N GLU A 384 -16.82 4.96 7.75
CA GLU A 384 -16.68 5.85 8.91
C GLU A 384 -18.04 6.35 9.43
N GLN A 385 -18.95 6.74 8.53
CA GLN A 385 -20.31 7.11 8.91
C GLN A 385 -21.09 5.95 9.54
N ASN A 386 -20.93 4.74 9.00
CA ASN A 386 -21.55 3.54 9.56
C ASN A 386 -21.00 3.20 10.95
N ILE A 387 -19.68 3.31 11.15
CA ILE A 387 -19.02 3.13 12.44
C ILE A 387 -19.60 4.12 13.45
N GLY A 388 -19.65 5.43 13.13
CA GLY A 388 -20.21 6.43 14.04
C GLY A 388 -21.67 6.16 14.43
N ARG A 389 -22.49 5.65 13.50
CA ARG A 389 -23.87 5.23 13.81
C ARG A 389 -23.92 4.04 14.76
N LEU A 390 -23.08 3.03 14.54
CA LEU A 390 -23.00 1.82 15.37
C LEU A 390 -22.45 2.14 16.76
N GLU A 391 -21.40 2.95 16.87
CA GLU A 391 -20.85 3.44 18.15
C GLU A 391 -21.93 4.16 18.96
N GLY A 392 -22.72 5.03 18.32
CA GLY A 392 -23.86 5.68 18.96
C GLY A 392 -24.94 4.69 19.45
N GLN A 393 -25.15 3.59 18.73
CA GLN A 393 -26.08 2.54 19.14
C GLN A 393 -25.54 1.73 20.33
N VAL A 394 -24.26 1.36 20.32
CA VAL A 394 -23.58 0.69 21.43
C VAL A 394 -23.63 1.54 22.70
N ALA A 395 -23.36 2.84 22.60
CA ALA A 395 -23.44 3.76 23.74
C ALA A 395 -24.85 3.79 24.36
N ARG A 396 -25.90 3.80 23.53
CA ARG A 396 -27.29 3.74 24.00
C ARG A 396 -27.63 2.43 24.69
N TYR A 397 -27.24 1.29 24.12
CA TYR A 397 -27.50 -0.01 24.73
C TYR A 397 -26.73 -0.21 26.03
N LYS A 398 -25.48 0.27 26.09
CA LYS A 398 -24.69 0.24 27.32
C LYS A 398 -25.38 1.03 28.44
N ASN A 399 -25.82 2.26 28.17
CA ASN A 399 -26.56 3.06 29.15
C ASN A 399 -27.88 2.40 29.57
N ALA A 400 -28.59 1.76 28.64
CA ALA A 400 -29.82 1.03 28.95
C ALA A 400 -29.56 -0.19 29.85
N ALA A 401 -28.50 -0.96 29.58
CA ALA A 401 -28.09 -2.09 30.39
C ALA A 401 -27.67 -1.66 31.81
N GLU A 402 -26.85 -0.62 31.93
CA GLU A 402 -26.44 -0.06 33.23
C GLU A 402 -27.65 0.44 34.04
N ASN A 403 -28.65 1.04 33.39
CA ASN A 403 -29.88 1.44 34.06
C ASN A 403 -30.75 0.24 34.48
N ALA A 404 -30.84 -0.79 33.64
CA ALA A 404 -31.58 -2.01 33.97
C ALA A 404 -30.94 -2.75 35.17
N GLU A 405 -29.61 -2.82 35.23
CA GLU A 405 -28.88 -3.41 36.35
C GLU A 405 -29.17 -2.68 37.67
N LYS A 406 -29.17 -1.33 37.65
CA LYS A 406 -29.54 -0.53 38.82
C LYS A 406 -30.96 -0.83 39.32
N VAL A 407 -31.93 -0.90 38.39
CA VAL A 407 -33.32 -1.22 38.73
C VAL A 407 -33.44 -2.65 39.28
N GLU A 408 -32.71 -3.60 38.73
CA GLU A 408 -32.68 -4.98 39.24
C GLU A 408 -32.16 -5.05 40.68
N ASP A 409 -31.10 -4.30 40.99
CA ASP A 409 -30.53 -4.24 42.33
C ASP A 409 -31.48 -3.60 43.35
N GLU A 410 -32.19 -2.54 42.94
CA GLU A 410 -33.26 -1.93 43.75
C GLU A 410 -34.39 -2.93 44.05
N LEU A 411 -34.87 -3.65 43.03
CA LEU A 411 -35.91 -4.66 43.19
C LEU A 411 -35.44 -5.84 44.06
N LYS A 412 -34.17 -6.26 43.95
CA LYS A 412 -33.59 -7.26 44.86
C LYS A 412 -33.57 -6.77 46.30
N ALA A 413 -33.25 -5.50 46.53
CA ALA A 413 -33.27 -4.90 47.86
C ALA A 413 -34.69 -4.84 48.44
N GLU A 414 -35.67 -4.41 47.64
CA GLU A 414 -37.09 -4.40 48.03
C GLU A 414 -37.62 -5.79 48.33
N LYS A 415 -37.33 -6.78 47.47
CA LYS A 415 -37.70 -8.18 47.71
C LYS A 415 -37.20 -8.68 49.06
N ARG A 416 -35.93 -8.42 49.40
CA ARG A 416 -35.36 -8.80 50.71
C ARG A 416 -36.04 -8.08 51.87
N LYS A 417 -36.43 -6.83 51.70
CA LYS A 417 -37.17 -6.04 52.70
C LYS A 417 -38.56 -6.64 52.94
N LEU A 418 -39.33 -6.87 51.88
CA LEU A 418 -40.66 -7.47 51.96
C LEU A 418 -40.62 -8.89 52.53
N GLN A 419 -39.60 -9.69 52.20
CA GLN A 419 -39.42 -11.02 52.80
C GLN A 419 -39.20 -10.95 54.31
N ARG A 420 -38.44 -9.96 54.80
CA ARG A 420 -38.26 -9.73 56.24
C ARG A 420 -39.56 -9.30 56.90
N GLU A 421 -40.31 -8.39 56.29
CA GLU A 421 -41.61 -7.93 56.80
C GLU A 421 -42.62 -9.07 56.86
N LEU A 422 -42.68 -9.92 55.83
CA LEU A 422 -43.52 -11.11 55.79
C LEU A 422 -43.17 -12.08 56.93
N ARG A 423 -41.87 -12.33 57.16
CA ARG A 423 -41.40 -13.19 58.26
C ARG A 423 -41.90 -12.66 59.61
N THR A 424 -41.70 -11.37 59.87
CA THR A 424 -42.17 -10.72 61.10
C THR A 424 -43.69 -10.79 61.27
N ALA A 425 -44.45 -10.63 60.18
CA ALA A 425 -45.90 -10.74 60.22
C ALA A 425 -46.37 -12.18 60.52
N LEU A 426 -45.69 -13.19 59.96
CA LEU A 426 -45.97 -14.60 60.24
C LEU A 426 -45.68 -14.94 61.71
N ASP A 427 -44.52 -14.53 62.23
CA ASP A 427 -44.17 -14.71 63.65
C ASP A 427 -45.26 -14.08 64.55
N LYS A 428 -45.81 -12.92 64.14
CA LYS A 428 -46.90 -12.27 64.89
C LYS A 428 -48.22 -13.03 64.83
N ILE A 429 -48.55 -13.65 63.69
CA ILE A 429 -49.72 -14.51 63.56
C ILE A 429 -49.58 -15.72 64.48
N GLU A 430 -48.43 -16.38 64.49
CA GLU A 430 -48.18 -17.54 65.37
C GLU A 430 -48.33 -17.17 66.86
N GLU A 431 -47.80 -16.02 67.29
CA GLU A 431 -48.03 -15.49 68.65
C GLU A 431 -49.52 -15.33 68.95
N MET A 432 -50.26 -14.69 68.04
CA MET A 432 -51.69 -14.44 68.22
C MET A 432 -52.50 -15.75 68.24
N GLU A 433 -52.17 -16.71 67.39
CA GLU A 433 -52.79 -18.05 67.38
C GLU A 433 -52.56 -18.79 68.70
N MET A 434 -51.34 -18.72 69.27
CA MET A 434 -51.07 -19.28 70.59
C MET A 434 -51.91 -18.60 71.69
N THR A 435 -51.97 -17.27 71.71
CA THR A 435 -52.81 -16.55 72.69
C THR A 435 -54.29 -16.91 72.55
N ASN A 436 -54.79 -17.02 71.32
CA ASN A 436 -56.18 -17.40 71.06
C ASN A 436 -56.45 -18.84 71.51
N SER A 437 -55.53 -19.78 71.26
CA SER A 437 -55.61 -21.16 71.78
C SER A 437 -55.71 -21.20 73.31
N HIS A 438 -54.91 -20.38 74.01
CA HIS A 438 -54.99 -20.28 75.47
C HIS A 438 -56.33 -19.72 75.96
N LEU A 439 -56.85 -18.68 75.30
CA LEU A 439 -58.14 -18.08 75.62
C LEU A 439 -59.28 -19.07 75.36
N MET A 440 -59.27 -19.79 74.24
CA MET A 440 -60.23 -20.85 73.94
C MET A 440 -60.26 -21.92 75.02
N LYS A 441 -59.10 -22.46 75.43
CA LYS A 441 -59.00 -23.45 76.52
C LYS A 441 -59.57 -22.91 77.84
N ARG A 442 -59.33 -21.64 78.16
CA ARG A 442 -59.86 -21.00 79.38
C ARG A 442 -61.39 -20.86 79.29
N LEU A 443 -61.90 -20.48 78.13
CA LEU A 443 -63.33 -20.36 77.87
C LEU A 443 -64.03 -21.73 77.95
N GLU A 444 -63.42 -22.78 77.41
CA GLU A 444 -63.91 -24.17 77.55
C GLU A 444 -63.99 -24.60 79.02
N LYS A 445 -62.97 -24.31 79.83
CA LYS A 445 -63.00 -24.58 81.27
C LYS A 445 -64.14 -23.85 81.97
N MET A 446 -64.35 -22.57 81.66
CA MET A 446 -65.45 -21.79 82.23
C MET A 446 -66.82 -22.34 81.82
N LYS A 447 -66.97 -22.76 80.55
CA LYS A 447 -68.18 -23.45 80.06
C LYS A 447 -68.42 -24.75 80.83
N ALA A 448 -67.40 -25.60 80.97
CA ALA A 448 -67.50 -26.85 81.71
C ALA A 448 -67.88 -26.63 83.19
N ASN A 449 -67.29 -25.64 83.85
CA ASN A 449 -67.63 -25.29 85.23
C ASN A 449 -69.08 -24.81 85.36
N ARG A 450 -69.55 -23.98 84.42
CA ARG A 450 -70.94 -23.53 84.39
C ARG A 450 -71.90 -24.71 84.19
N THR A 451 -71.59 -25.63 83.28
CA THR A 451 -72.38 -26.84 83.06
C THR A 451 -72.41 -27.72 84.30
N ALA A 452 -71.28 -27.88 85.00
CA ALA A 452 -71.21 -28.64 86.25
C ALA A 452 -72.04 -28.00 87.38
N LEU A 453 -71.97 -26.67 87.54
CA LEU A 453 -72.80 -25.93 88.50
C LEU A 453 -74.29 -26.07 88.20
N LEU A 454 -74.68 -25.98 86.93
CA LEU A 454 -76.07 -26.19 86.51
C LEU A 454 -76.56 -27.62 86.72
N SER A 455 -75.66 -28.60 86.80
CA SER A 455 -76.02 -30.00 87.12
C SER A 455 -76.13 -30.31 88.61
N GLN A 456 -75.69 -29.39 89.48
CA GLN A 456 -75.77 -29.51 90.95
C GLN A 456 -76.95 -28.75 91.56
N GLN A 457 -77.61 -27.89 90.79
CA GLN A 457 -78.93 -27.31 91.10
C GLN A 457 -80.03 -28.21 90.55
#